data_AF-A0A4Q6DS64-F1
#
_entry.id   AF-A0A4Q6DS64-F1
#
_cell.length_a   1.000
_cell.length_b   1.000
_cell.length_c   1.000
_cell.angle_alpha   90.00
_cell.angle_beta   90.00
_cell.angle_gamma   90.00
#
_symmetry.space_group_name_H-M   'P 1'
#
loop_
_entity.id
_entity.type
_entity.pdbx_description
1 polymer ?
#
loop_
_entity_poly.entity_id
_entity_poly.type
_entity_poly.pdbx_seq_one_letter_code
_entity_poly.pdbx_strand_id
1 'polypeptide(L)'
;MHIVFHGAARNVTGSKHLIYLNDGTSILLDCGMFQGMGERTDNMNEHFGFSPAKLNYLILSHAHIDHCGLIPRLVADGFAGQIFCTAPTMDLARILLMDSARIQTQDAEYSNKNRARKGMELLEPLYTEENAIEALRLFK
;
A
#
# COMPACT_ATOMS: atom_id res chain seq x y z
N MET A 1 -6.62 -13.29 20.90
CA MET A 1 -6.34 -12.11 20.06
C MET A 1 -4.84 -11.95 20.03
N HIS A 2 -4.25 -11.81 18.84
CA HIS A 2 -2.82 -11.59 18.70
C HIS A 2 -2.54 -10.52 17.63
N ILE A 3 -1.43 -9.80 17.78
CA ILE A 3 -1.06 -8.66 16.94
C ILE A 3 0.34 -8.89 16.36
N VAL A 4 0.52 -8.65 15.07
CA VAL A 4 1.78 -8.77 14.36
C VAL A 4 2.12 -7.42 13.71
N PHE A 5 3.35 -6.95 13.91
CA PHE A 5 3.83 -5.66 13.43
C PHE A 5 4.63 -5.86 12.13
N HIS A 6 4.12 -5.35 11.00
CA HIS A 6 4.77 -5.43 9.68
C HIS A 6 5.38 -4.11 9.22
N GLY A 7 5.21 -3.03 9.96
CA GLY A 7 5.82 -1.73 9.70
C GLY A 7 5.58 -0.74 10.83
N ALA A 8 6.14 0.46 10.73
CA ALA A 8 6.24 1.42 11.85
C ALA A 8 6.84 0.83 13.16
N ALA A 9 7.60 -0.26 13.06
CA ALA A 9 8.27 -0.90 14.17
C ALA A 9 9.74 -0.49 14.18
N ARG A 10 10.13 0.35 15.15
CA ARG A 10 11.46 1.00 15.22
C ARG A 10 11.79 1.90 14.03
N ASN A 11 10.79 2.30 13.25
CA ASN A 11 10.84 3.26 12.15
C ASN A 11 9.52 4.04 12.12
N VAL A 12 9.48 5.16 11.38
CA VAL A 12 8.28 6.02 11.31
C VAL A 12 7.30 5.55 10.24
N THR A 13 7.80 5.15 9.06
CA THR A 13 6.97 4.94 7.88
C THR A 13 6.49 3.50 7.72
N GLY A 14 5.49 3.32 6.85
CA GLY A 14 5.01 2.01 6.45
C GLY A 14 4.07 1.32 7.44
N SER A 15 3.25 2.07 8.18
CA SER A 15 2.33 1.52 9.20
C SER A 15 1.51 0.36 8.64
N LYS A 16 1.67 -0.83 9.25
CA LYS A 16 0.99 -2.08 8.90
C LYS A 16 0.91 -2.97 10.14
N HIS A 17 -0.27 -3.07 10.73
CA HIS A 17 -0.48 -3.83 11.96
C HIS A 17 -1.58 -4.87 11.75
N LEU A 18 -1.22 -6.14 11.84
CA LEU A 18 -2.16 -7.23 11.59
C LEU A 18 -2.72 -7.75 12.90
N ILE A 19 -4.03 -7.70 13.05
CA ILE A 19 -4.77 -8.12 14.23
C ILE A 19 -5.57 -9.36 13.89
N TYR A 20 -5.37 -10.43 14.65
CA TYR A 20 -6.13 -11.66 14.53
C TYR A 20 -7.00 -11.87 15.76
N LEU A 21 -8.29 -12.02 15.53
CA LEU A 21 -9.30 -12.29 16.55
C LEU A 21 -9.46 -13.81 16.78
N ASN A 22 -10.08 -14.18 17.91
CA ASN A 22 -10.23 -15.58 18.28
C ASN A 22 -11.24 -16.35 17.39
N ASP A 23 -12.12 -15.63 16.70
CA ASP A 23 -13.13 -16.18 15.78
C ASP A 23 -12.59 -16.41 14.36
N GLY A 24 -11.29 -16.17 14.13
CA GLY A 24 -10.65 -16.30 12.82
C GLY A 24 -10.64 -15.02 11.99
N THR A 25 -11.27 -13.93 12.46
CA THR A 25 -11.24 -12.64 11.76
C THR A 25 -9.83 -12.04 11.76
N SER A 26 -9.39 -11.57 10.61
CA SER A 26 -8.13 -10.86 10.42
C SER A 26 -8.36 -9.43 9.92
N ILE A 27 -7.76 -8.49 10.63
CA ILE A 27 -7.92 -7.05 10.41
C ILE A 27 -6.55 -6.44 10.21
N LEU A 28 -6.34 -5.74 9.09
CA LEU A 28 -5.17 -4.92 8.87
C LEU A 28 -5.47 -3.48 9.29
N LEU A 29 -4.75 -2.98 10.29
CA LEU A 29 -4.76 -1.57 10.66
C LEU A 29 -3.64 -0.85 9.89
N ASP A 30 -4.07 0.06 9.02
CA ASP A 30 -3.28 0.79 8.04
C ASP A 30 -2.52 -0.09 7.03
N CYS A 31 -2.28 0.45 5.84
CA CYS A 31 -1.44 -0.17 4.82
C CYS A 31 -0.55 0.90 4.17
N GLY A 32 0.45 1.31 4.93
CA GLY A 32 1.33 2.41 4.59
C GLY A 32 2.55 2.03 3.75
N MET A 33 3.02 3.01 2.97
CA MET A 33 4.28 2.92 2.23
C MET A 33 5.48 3.30 3.10
N PHE A 34 6.58 2.55 2.98
CA PHE A 34 7.87 2.93 3.55
C PHE A 34 8.53 4.02 2.69
N GLN A 35 9.05 5.06 3.33
CA GLN A 35 9.75 6.18 2.67
C GLN A 35 11.11 6.45 3.33
N GLY A 36 12.06 7.00 2.57
CA GLY A 36 13.29 7.63 3.08
C GLY A 36 14.52 6.75 3.26
N MET A 37 14.48 5.45 2.94
CA MET A 37 15.61 4.52 3.17
C MET A 37 16.22 3.93 1.87
N GLY A 38 16.02 4.56 0.72
CA GLY A 38 16.59 4.13 -0.57
C GLY A 38 16.11 2.75 -1.01
N GLU A 39 16.97 1.93 -1.64
CA GLU A 39 16.61 0.59 -2.16
C GLU A 39 16.00 -0.35 -1.10
N ARG A 40 16.26 -0.11 0.20
CA ARG A 40 15.62 -0.89 1.28
C ARG A 40 14.12 -0.69 1.34
N THR A 41 13.59 0.49 1.01
CA THR A 41 12.14 0.71 0.99
C THR A 41 11.47 -0.05 -0.12
N ASP A 42 12.14 -0.27 -1.24
CA ASP A 42 11.56 -0.95 -2.41
C ASP A 42 11.19 -2.39 -2.04
N ASN A 43 12.14 -3.15 -1.47
CA ASN A 43 11.86 -4.53 -1.06
C ASN A 43 10.77 -4.63 0.03
N MET A 44 10.74 -3.68 0.98
CA MET A 44 9.72 -3.64 2.04
C MET A 44 8.33 -3.24 1.52
N ASN A 45 8.27 -2.44 0.47
CA ASN A 45 7.02 -2.10 -0.22
C ASN A 45 6.58 -3.21 -1.17
N GLU A 46 7.51 -4.07 -1.61
CA GLU A 46 7.21 -5.18 -2.50
C GLU A 46 6.60 -6.40 -1.80
N HIS A 47 7.01 -6.66 -0.56
CA HIS A 47 6.66 -7.89 0.14
C HIS A 47 6.00 -7.57 1.49
N PHE A 48 4.71 -7.89 1.62
CA PHE A 48 3.95 -7.65 2.85
C PHE A 48 4.35 -8.56 4.02
N GLY A 49 4.88 -9.76 3.73
CA GLY A 49 5.14 -10.79 4.75
C GLY A 49 3.89 -11.48 5.29
N PHE A 50 2.73 -11.25 4.66
CA PHE A 50 1.46 -11.95 4.88
C PHE A 50 0.70 -12.06 3.55
N SER A 51 -0.37 -12.84 3.51
CA SER A 51 -1.20 -13.03 2.32
C SER A 51 -2.39 -12.05 2.32
N PRO A 52 -2.45 -11.07 1.40
CA PRO A 52 -3.55 -10.10 1.35
C PRO A 52 -4.92 -10.76 1.17
N ALA A 53 -5.00 -11.83 0.37
CA ALA A 53 -6.23 -12.59 0.13
C ALA A 53 -6.83 -13.26 1.39
N LYS A 54 -6.06 -13.38 2.48
CA LYS A 54 -6.56 -13.93 3.76
C LYS A 54 -7.18 -12.88 4.68
N LEU A 55 -7.00 -11.60 4.39
CA LEU A 55 -7.49 -10.51 5.23
C LEU A 55 -8.99 -10.30 5.05
N ASN A 56 -9.70 -10.11 6.15
CA ASN A 56 -11.15 -9.83 6.11
C ASN A 56 -11.44 -8.35 5.97
N TYR A 57 -10.71 -7.51 6.69
CA TYR A 57 -10.96 -6.06 6.76
C TYR A 57 -9.66 -5.26 6.79
N LEU A 58 -9.74 -4.05 6.25
CA LEU A 58 -8.75 -3.00 6.48
C LEU A 58 -9.42 -1.85 7.22
N ILE A 59 -8.76 -1.33 8.25
CA ILE A 59 -9.16 -0.09 8.91
C ILE A 59 -8.06 0.93 8.65
N LEU A 60 -8.41 2.03 7.99
CA LEU A 60 -7.49 3.12 7.72
C LEU A 60 -7.72 4.24 8.73
N SER A 61 -6.67 4.55 9.50
CA SER A 61 -6.72 5.59 10.54
C SER A 61 -6.86 7.00 9.95
N HIS A 62 -6.04 7.34 8.95
CA HIS A 62 -6.02 8.64 8.29
C HIS A 62 -5.31 8.55 6.92
N ALA A 63 -5.41 9.61 6.12
CA ALA A 63 -5.07 9.54 4.69
C ALA A 63 -3.59 9.73 4.34
N HIS A 64 -2.65 9.79 5.28
CA HIS A 64 -1.23 9.96 4.92
C HIS A 64 -0.65 8.76 4.17
N ILE A 65 0.30 9.00 3.26
CA ILE A 65 0.88 7.97 2.37
C ILE A 65 1.61 6.87 3.16
N ASP A 66 2.20 7.19 4.31
CA ASP A 66 2.81 6.22 5.21
C ASP A 66 1.80 5.40 6.02
N HIS A 67 0.49 5.61 5.80
CA HIS A 67 -0.64 4.82 6.34
C HIS A 67 -1.58 4.25 5.25
N CYS A 68 -1.70 4.88 4.08
CA CYS A 68 -2.59 4.44 3.01
C CYS A 68 -1.86 4.00 1.72
N GLY A 69 -0.59 4.35 1.56
CA GLY A 69 0.11 4.35 0.28
C GLY A 69 0.35 2.97 -0.35
N LEU A 70 0.14 1.86 0.36
CA LEU A 70 0.21 0.50 -0.20
C LEU A 70 -1.16 -0.15 -0.38
N ILE A 71 -2.26 0.54 -0.05
CA ILE A 71 -3.61 0.00 -0.25
C ILE A 71 -3.85 -0.44 -1.71
N PRO A 72 -3.48 0.32 -2.75
CA PRO A 72 -3.68 -0.12 -4.14
C PRO A 72 -2.95 -1.42 -4.47
N ARG A 73 -1.71 -1.56 -3.97
CA ARG A 73 -0.93 -2.79 -4.13
C ARG A 73 -1.53 -3.96 -3.36
N LEU A 74 -2.00 -3.73 -2.13
CA LEU A 74 -2.67 -4.75 -1.33
C LEU A 74 -3.86 -5.36 -2.07
N VAL A 75 -4.64 -4.52 -2.76
CA VAL A 75 -5.79 -4.92 -3.57
C VAL A 75 -5.34 -5.67 -4.83
N ALA A 76 -4.32 -5.18 -5.53
CA ALA A 76 -3.74 -5.87 -6.68
C ALA A 76 -3.20 -7.27 -6.31
N ASP A 77 -2.65 -7.44 -5.10
CA ASP A 77 -2.15 -8.71 -4.56
C ASP A 77 -3.26 -9.63 -3.99
N GLY A 78 -4.54 -9.29 -4.23
CA GLY A 78 -5.68 -10.17 -4.00
C GLY A 78 -6.51 -9.87 -2.75
N PHE A 79 -6.32 -8.72 -2.08
CA PHE A 79 -7.26 -8.29 -1.05
C PHE A 79 -8.63 -7.94 -1.65
N ALA A 80 -9.68 -8.54 -1.11
CA ALA A 80 -11.06 -8.32 -1.54
C ALA A 80 -12.01 -7.90 -0.39
N GLY A 81 -11.44 -7.62 0.79
CA GLY A 81 -12.20 -7.19 1.96
C GLY A 81 -12.67 -5.74 1.89
N GLN A 82 -13.43 -5.31 2.90
CA GLN A 82 -13.87 -3.92 3.01
C GLN A 82 -12.82 -3.05 3.69
N ILE A 83 -12.70 -1.80 3.23
CA ILE A 83 -11.79 -0.79 3.77
C ILE A 83 -12.61 0.26 4.51
N PHE A 84 -12.52 0.30 5.83
CA PHE A 84 -13.26 1.25 6.66
C PHE A 84 -12.41 2.47 7.00
N CYS A 85 -12.98 3.65 6.83
CA CYS A 85 -12.40 4.90 7.34
C CYS A 85 -13.50 5.95 7.57
N THR A 86 -13.11 7.15 8.00
CA THR A 86 -14.04 8.27 8.07
C THR A 86 -14.22 8.88 6.68
N ALA A 87 -15.37 9.52 6.42
CA ALA A 87 -15.61 10.19 5.13
C ALA A 87 -14.51 11.20 4.74
N PRO A 88 -13.99 12.07 5.64
CA PRO A 88 -12.88 12.95 5.30
C PRO A 88 -11.59 12.19 4.93
N THR A 89 -11.30 11.08 5.62
CA THR A 89 -10.15 10.23 5.28
C THR A 89 -10.31 9.59 3.90
N MET A 90 -11.52 9.15 3.54
CA MET A 90 -11.80 8.60 2.21
C MET A 90 -11.56 9.62 1.09
N ASP A 91 -12.05 10.85 1.27
CA ASP A 91 -11.90 11.90 0.27
C ASP A 91 -10.44 12.31 0.07
N LEU A 92 -9.67 12.42 1.15
CA LEU A 92 -8.24 12.72 1.06
C LEU A 92 -7.45 11.53 0.49
N ALA A 93 -7.76 10.30 0.89
CA ALA A 93 -7.08 9.10 0.37
C ALA A 93 -7.26 8.97 -1.14
N ARG A 94 -8.44 9.31 -1.68
CA ARG A 94 -8.69 9.34 -3.13
C ARG A 94 -7.70 10.24 -3.86
N ILE A 95 -7.50 11.46 -3.38
CA ILE A 95 -6.60 12.43 -4.02
C ILE A 95 -5.15 11.94 -3.93
N LEU A 96 -4.73 11.53 -2.73
CA LEU A 96 -3.35 11.14 -2.45
C LEU A 96 -2.93 9.86 -3.18
N LEU A 97 -3.81 8.85 -3.26
CA LEU A 97 -3.50 7.60 -3.95
C LEU A 97 -3.41 7.79 -5.48
N MET A 98 -4.28 8.61 -6.06
CA MET A 98 -4.22 8.92 -7.50
C MET A 98 -2.97 9.71 -7.86
N ASP A 99 -2.62 10.72 -7.06
CA ASP A 99 -1.40 11.50 -7.28
C ASP A 99 -0.15 10.64 -7.10
N SER A 100 -0.11 9.80 -6.06
CA SER A 100 1.00 8.88 -5.82
C SER A 100 1.19 7.87 -6.96
N ALA A 101 0.10 7.30 -7.51
CA ALA A 101 0.17 6.41 -8.66
C ALA A 101 0.79 7.09 -9.88
N ARG A 102 0.36 8.33 -10.16
CA ARG A 102 0.86 9.11 -11.29
C ARG A 102 2.35 9.44 -11.13
N ILE A 103 2.78 9.88 -9.95
CA ILE A 103 4.18 10.18 -9.65
C ILE A 103 5.03 8.92 -9.84
N GLN A 104 4.62 7.79 -9.27
CA GLN A 104 5.37 6.53 -9.38
C GLN A 104 5.49 6.05 -10.83
N THR A 105 4.42 6.17 -11.62
CA THR A 105 4.42 5.80 -13.04
C THR A 105 5.40 6.69 -13.83
N GLN A 106 5.37 8.00 -13.60
CA GLN A 106 6.28 8.94 -14.25
C GLN A 106 7.75 8.71 -13.86
N ASP A 107 8.03 8.42 -12.58
CA ASP A 107 9.38 8.12 -12.10
C ASP A 107 9.92 6.81 -12.71
N ALA A 108 9.08 5.78 -12.84
CA ALA A 108 9.41 4.54 -13.51
C ALA A 108 9.72 4.79 -15.00
N GLU A 109 8.84 5.50 -15.72
CA GLU A 109 9.05 5.87 -17.14
C GLU A 109 10.34 6.67 -17.35
N TYR A 110 10.58 7.67 -16.51
CA TYR A 110 11.77 8.50 -16.60
C TYR A 110 13.05 7.66 -16.39
N SER A 111 13.07 6.83 -15.35
CA SER A 111 14.18 5.93 -15.05
C SER A 111 14.42 4.91 -16.17
N ASN A 112 13.32 4.41 -16.77
CA ASN A 112 13.35 3.41 -17.84
C ASN A 112 13.97 3.93 -19.13
N LYS A 113 13.87 5.24 -19.44
CA LYS A 113 14.57 5.83 -20.60
C LYS A 113 16.08 5.58 -20.56
N ASN A 114 16.70 5.67 -19.38
CA ASN A 114 18.13 5.42 -19.22
C ASN A 114 18.44 3.92 -19.12
N ARG A 115 17.59 3.14 -18.42
CA ARG A 115 17.75 1.68 -18.29
C ARG A 115 17.70 0.96 -19.64
N ALA A 116 16.72 1.33 -20.49
CA ALA A 116 16.57 0.77 -21.83
C ALA A 116 17.82 1.01 -22.70
N ARG A 117 18.42 2.20 -22.63
CA ARG A 117 19.67 2.52 -23.35
C ARG A 117 20.86 1.67 -22.89
N LYS A 118 20.84 1.22 -21.64
CA LYS A 118 21.89 0.39 -21.02
C LYS A 118 21.58 -1.11 -21.11
N GLY A 119 20.45 -1.50 -21.71
CA GLY A 119 20.01 -2.90 -21.77
C GLY A 119 19.68 -3.50 -20.39
N MET A 120 19.31 -2.66 -19.41
CA MET A 120 18.91 -3.11 -18.07
C MET A 120 17.41 -3.39 -18.02
N GLU A 121 17.00 -4.23 -17.08
CA GLU A 121 15.59 -4.51 -16.79
C GLU A 121 14.82 -3.22 -16.45
N LEU A 122 13.59 -3.13 -16.94
CA LEU A 122 12.72 -1.98 -16.74
C LEU A 122 12.06 -2.06 -15.37
N LEU A 123 11.91 -0.92 -14.71
CA LEU A 123 11.13 -0.82 -13.49
C LEU A 123 9.64 -0.74 -13.81
N GLU A 124 8.85 -1.35 -12.94
CA GLU A 124 7.40 -1.13 -12.86
C GLU A 124 7.09 -0.30 -11.61
N PRO A 125 6.07 0.58 -11.64
CA PRO A 125 5.60 1.26 -10.44
C PRO A 125 4.99 0.24 -9.46
N LEU A 126 4.93 0.58 -8.16
CA LEU A 126 4.32 -0.33 -7.18
C LEU A 126 2.83 -0.58 -7.45
N TYR A 127 2.17 0.40 -8.07
CA TYR A 127 0.79 0.35 -8.53
C TYR A 127 0.51 1.49 -9.52
N THR A 128 -0.53 1.33 -10.33
CA THR A 128 -0.99 2.33 -11.31
C THR A 128 -2.26 3.07 -10.86
N GLU A 129 -2.69 4.05 -11.64
CA GLU A 129 -3.96 4.76 -11.41
C GLU A 129 -5.16 3.79 -11.44
N GLU A 130 -5.13 2.78 -12.30
CA GLU A 130 -6.16 1.73 -12.34
C GLU A 130 -6.21 0.95 -11.04
N ASN A 131 -5.05 0.57 -10.47
CA ASN A 131 -5.03 -0.11 -9.17
C ASN A 131 -5.57 0.78 -8.05
N ALA A 132 -5.27 2.08 -8.08
CA ALA A 132 -5.81 3.03 -7.12
C ALA A 132 -7.34 3.12 -7.22
N ILE A 133 -7.88 3.18 -8.45
CA ILE A 133 -9.33 3.18 -8.70
C ILE A 133 -9.98 1.89 -8.18
N GLU A 134 -9.40 0.73 -8.46
CA GLU A 134 -9.94 -0.55 -7.97
C GLU A 134 -9.96 -0.60 -6.44
N ALA A 135 -8.90 -0.12 -5.79
CA ALA A 135 -8.86 -0.10 -4.35
C ALA A 135 -9.89 0.86 -3.74
N LEU A 136 -10.11 2.03 -4.36
CA LEU A 136 -11.09 3.01 -3.90
C LEU A 136 -12.53 2.47 -3.93
N ARG A 137 -12.83 1.45 -4.76
CA ARG A 137 -14.15 0.79 -4.77
C ARG A 137 -14.44 -0.01 -3.50
N LEU A 138 -13.42 -0.39 -2.74
CA LEU A 138 -13.55 -1.18 -1.52
C LEU A 138 -13.75 -0.31 -0.26
N PHE A 139 -13.61 1.02 -0.37
CA PHE A 139 -13.79 1.95 0.75
C PHE A 139 -15.26 2.05 1.19
N LYS A 140 -15.46 2.16 2.50
CA LYS A 140 -16.75 2.25 3.20
C LYS A 140 -16.75 3.38 4.21
#